data_AF-A0A0K0F0K3-F1
#
_entry.id   AF-A0A0K0F0K3-F1
#
_cell.length_a   1.000
_cell.length_b   1.000
_cell.length_c   1.000
_cell.angle_alpha   90.00
_cell.angle_beta   90.00
_cell.angle_gamma   90.00
#
_symmetry.space_group_name_H-M   'P 1'
#
loop_
_entity.id
_entity.type
_entity.pdbx_description
1 polymer ?
#
loop_
_entity_poly.entity_id
_entity_poly.type
_entity_poly.pdbx_seq_one_letter_code
_entity_poly.pdbx_strand_id
1 'polypeptide(L)'
;MVRLLLLFLSFATIGFGFKNHLGWLSNKSIEYDDSFYTDEEISKAYRRIIKTHKTDPIHLKKYLKPGDMIEFDNSILGGTVPYSHWGIFLGVIEGKHIIIHVARESNYIKYDNGDEKKSSRISIHLTDLENSGFIGMKAKINNFLDQALLPNSVNVIRNNAIEALDRDARYDLVQNNCEHFATELRYGVKISMQVESRYIFLNSISIFFCIGLTLWVNKLKSERIMREIQTKVKNQ
;
A
#
# COMPACT_ATOMS: atom_id res chain seq x y z
N MET A 1 29.02 3.05 3.26
CA MET A 1 28.24 3.22 2.02
C MET A 1 26.79 2.74 2.11
N VAL A 2 26.46 1.68 2.86
CA VAL A 2 25.07 1.19 2.99
C VAL A 2 24.13 2.15 3.75
N ARG A 3 24.63 2.95 4.70
CA ARG A 3 23.84 3.95 5.43
C ARG A 3 23.43 5.18 4.61
N LEU A 4 24.13 5.50 3.51
CA LEU A 4 23.84 6.69 2.70
C LEU A 4 22.72 6.42 1.67
N LEU A 5 22.56 5.17 1.23
CA LEU A 5 21.51 4.77 0.29
C LEU A 5 20.11 4.77 0.92
N LEU A 6 20.03 4.55 2.25
CA LEU A 6 18.78 4.62 3.01
C LEU A 6 18.31 6.06 3.27
N LEU A 7 19.24 7.03 3.27
CA LEU A 7 18.92 8.46 3.47
C LEU A 7 18.31 9.11 2.23
N PHE A 8 18.58 8.62 1.02
CA PHE A 8 17.98 9.13 -0.21
C PHE A 8 16.54 8.67 -0.45
N LEU A 9 16.06 7.66 0.29
CA LEU A 9 14.66 7.22 0.24
C LEU A 9 13.75 7.94 1.25
N SER A 10 14.27 8.86 2.08
CA SER A 10 13.48 9.58 3.09
C SER A 10 12.98 10.96 2.67
N PHE A 11 13.22 11.40 1.43
CA PHE A 11 12.90 12.74 0.96
C PHE A 11 12.05 12.74 -0.32
N ALA A 12 10.87 12.13 -0.28
CA ALA A 12 9.83 12.39 -1.27
C ALA A 12 8.46 11.86 -0.81
N THR A 13 7.83 12.52 0.16
CA THR A 13 6.36 12.39 0.32
C THR A 13 5.77 13.73 0.73
N ILE A 14 5.28 14.49 -0.26
CA ILE A 14 4.32 15.56 -0.01
C ILE A 14 3.03 14.85 0.40
N GLY A 15 2.84 14.70 1.71
CA GLY A 15 1.63 14.09 2.27
C GLY A 15 0.46 15.03 2.09
N PHE A 16 -0.52 14.60 1.30
CA PHE A 16 -1.88 15.12 1.38
C PHE A 16 -2.40 14.84 2.81
N GLY A 17 -2.88 15.87 3.50
CA GLY A 17 -3.48 15.71 4.81
C GLY A 17 -4.87 15.10 4.66
N PHE A 18 -5.02 13.84 5.04
CA PHE A 18 -6.33 13.22 5.18
C PHE A 18 -6.90 13.58 6.54
N LYS A 19 -8.04 14.27 6.59
CA LYS A 19 -8.82 14.40 7.83
C LYS A 19 -9.53 13.07 8.09
N ASN A 20 -9.60 12.64 9.35
CA ASN A 20 -10.49 11.56 9.81
C ASN A 20 -11.92 11.86 9.35
N HIS A 21 -12.34 11.30 8.22
CA HIS A 21 -13.55 11.74 7.54
C HIS A 21 -14.79 10.90 7.89
N LEU A 22 -14.90 10.36 9.10
CA LEU A 22 -16.17 9.82 9.62
C LEU A 22 -16.36 10.07 11.13
N GLY A 23 -16.03 11.27 11.62
CA GLY A 23 -16.30 11.70 13.00
C GLY A 23 -17.78 11.67 13.46
N TRP A 24 -18.73 11.31 12.58
CA TRP A 24 -20.15 11.12 12.92
C TRP A 24 -20.54 9.65 13.16
N LEU A 25 -19.71 8.68 12.76
CA LEU A 25 -19.96 7.24 13.01
C LEU A 25 -19.43 6.76 14.36
N SER A 26 -18.57 7.53 15.04
CA SER A 26 -17.99 7.10 16.32
C SER A 26 -19.00 7.00 17.47
N ASN A 27 -20.26 7.38 17.25
CA ASN A 27 -21.30 7.43 18.29
C ASN A 27 -22.61 6.73 17.91
N LYS A 28 -22.66 6.03 16.77
CA LYS A 28 -23.81 5.20 16.34
C LYS A 28 -23.36 3.75 16.23
N SER A 29 -24.25 2.81 16.56
CA SER A 29 -24.07 1.41 16.16
C SER A 29 -23.90 1.36 14.63
N ILE A 30 -22.79 0.81 14.16
CA ILE A 30 -22.51 0.65 12.73
C ILE A 30 -23.44 -0.46 12.22
N GLU A 31 -24.51 -0.07 11.54
CA GLU A 31 -25.47 -0.99 10.94
C GLU A 31 -25.35 -0.89 9.42
N TYR A 32 -24.99 -2.01 8.78
CA TYR A 32 -24.84 -2.10 7.33
C TYR A 32 -26.18 -2.48 6.70
N ASP A 33 -26.52 -1.83 5.59
CA ASP A 33 -27.64 -2.24 4.73
C ASP A 33 -27.24 -3.48 3.93
N ASP A 34 -27.55 -4.64 4.51
CA ASP A 34 -27.33 -5.94 3.90
C ASP A 34 -28.59 -6.51 3.21
N SER A 35 -29.65 -5.71 3.05
CA SER A 35 -30.94 -6.16 2.50
C SER A 35 -30.86 -6.78 1.09
N PHE A 36 -29.78 -6.48 0.36
CA PHE A 36 -29.50 -7.00 -0.98
C PHE A 36 -28.65 -8.29 -0.99
N TYR A 37 -28.19 -8.78 0.16
CA TYR A 37 -27.34 -9.96 0.29
C TYR A 37 -28.02 -11.06 1.08
N THR A 38 -27.66 -12.30 0.78
CA THR A 38 -28.09 -13.45 1.58
C THR A 38 -27.28 -13.56 2.88
N ASP A 39 -27.86 -14.14 3.92
CA ASP A 39 -27.15 -14.43 5.17
C ASP A 39 -25.88 -15.24 4.94
N GLU A 40 -25.87 -16.14 3.96
CA GLU A 40 -24.69 -16.93 3.61
C GLU A 40 -23.57 -16.08 2.99
N GLU A 41 -23.90 -15.12 2.13
CA GLU A 41 -22.92 -14.19 1.54
C GLU A 41 -22.24 -13.33 2.61
N ILE A 42 -22.93 -13.05 3.71
CA ILE A 42 -22.39 -12.25 4.83
C ILE A 42 -21.65 -13.13 5.85
N SER A 43 -22.22 -14.28 6.21
CA SER A 43 -21.73 -15.11 7.32
C SER A 43 -20.67 -16.14 6.92
N LYS A 44 -20.71 -16.67 5.68
CA LYS A 44 -19.79 -17.71 5.22
C LYS A 44 -18.60 -17.13 4.47
N ALA A 45 -17.44 -17.75 4.66
CA ALA A 45 -16.26 -17.48 3.86
C ALA A 45 -16.45 -18.04 2.45
N TYR A 46 -16.29 -17.21 1.41
CA TYR A 46 -16.35 -17.65 0.02
C TYR A 46 -15.33 -16.91 -0.85
N ARG A 47 -14.80 -17.60 -1.86
CA ARG A 47 -13.87 -17.00 -2.83
C ARG A 47 -14.66 -16.20 -3.87
N ARG A 48 -14.20 -14.99 -4.13
CA ARG A 48 -14.65 -14.12 -5.22
C ARG A 48 -13.45 -13.70 -6.06
N ILE A 49 -13.05 -14.58 -6.97
CA ILE A 49 -11.91 -14.38 -7.86
C ILE A 49 -12.27 -13.30 -8.90
N ILE A 50 -11.94 -12.05 -8.58
CA ILE A 50 -12.28 -10.89 -9.41
C ILE A 50 -11.12 -9.90 -9.46
N LYS A 51 -10.88 -9.37 -10.67
CA LYS A 51 -10.02 -8.23 -10.92
C LYS A 51 -10.63 -7.39 -12.05
N THR A 52 -11.14 -6.21 -11.72
CA THR A 52 -11.80 -5.36 -12.72
C THR A 52 -10.79 -4.50 -13.49
N HIS A 53 -11.23 -3.90 -14.60
CA HIS A 53 -10.49 -2.81 -15.21
C HIS A 53 -10.48 -1.59 -14.28
N LYS A 54 -9.46 -0.73 -14.44
CA LYS A 54 -9.37 0.55 -13.73
C LYS A 54 -10.46 1.50 -14.24
N THR A 55 -11.27 2.02 -13.35
CA THR A 55 -12.36 2.97 -13.65
C THR A 55 -12.50 3.98 -12.52
N ASP A 56 -13.43 4.93 -12.66
CA ASP A 56 -13.79 5.82 -11.58
C ASP A 56 -14.41 5.02 -10.40
N PRO A 57 -14.06 5.31 -9.13
CA PRO A 57 -14.64 4.63 -7.97
C PRO A 57 -16.17 4.56 -7.97
N ILE A 58 -16.86 5.58 -8.51
CA ILE A 58 -18.33 5.62 -8.62
C ILE A 58 -18.82 4.44 -9.46
N HIS A 59 -18.13 4.10 -10.55
CA HIS A 59 -18.50 2.99 -11.42
C HIS A 59 -18.23 1.61 -10.79
N LEU A 60 -17.44 1.54 -9.72
CA LEU A 60 -17.24 0.29 -8.99
C LEU A 60 -18.42 -0.08 -8.10
N LYS A 61 -19.21 0.90 -7.65
CA LYS A 61 -20.36 0.69 -6.74
C LYS A 61 -21.29 -0.43 -7.18
N LYS A 62 -21.64 -0.47 -8.47
CA LYS A 62 -22.50 -1.51 -9.09
C LYS A 62 -21.91 -2.93 -9.05
N TYR A 63 -20.62 -3.08 -8.79
CA TYR A 63 -19.92 -4.36 -8.77
C TYR A 63 -19.37 -4.73 -7.40
N LEU A 64 -19.41 -3.82 -6.42
CA LEU A 64 -18.85 -4.06 -5.11
C LEU A 64 -19.72 -5.02 -4.29
N LYS A 65 -19.05 -5.94 -3.61
CA LYS A 65 -19.62 -6.79 -2.57
C LYS A 65 -18.83 -6.59 -1.28
N PRO A 66 -19.49 -6.58 -0.09
CA PRO A 66 -18.80 -6.48 1.18
C PRO A 66 -17.62 -7.46 1.27
N GLY A 67 -16.52 -6.99 1.84
CA GLY A 67 -15.24 -7.70 1.94
C GLY A 67 -14.30 -7.51 0.75
N ASP A 68 -14.75 -6.95 -0.38
CA ASP A 68 -13.90 -6.71 -1.55
C ASP A 68 -12.71 -5.78 -1.25
N MET A 69 -11.56 -6.13 -1.81
CA MET A 69 -10.39 -5.26 -1.85
C MET A 69 -10.51 -4.28 -3.02
N ILE A 70 -10.31 -2.99 -2.73
CA ILE A 70 -10.25 -1.92 -3.71
C ILE A 70 -8.80 -1.44 -3.80
N GLU A 71 -8.26 -1.46 -5.01
CA GLU A 71 -6.94 -0.91 -5.34
C GLU A 71 -7.12 0.43 -6.05
N PHE A 72 -6.60 1.50 -5.47
CA PHE A 72 -6.57 2.84 -6.05
C PHE A 72 -5.22 3.09 -6.72
N ASP A 73 -5.29 3.62 -7.94
CA ASP A 73 -4.15 3.86 -8.81
C ASP A 73 -3.36 5.10 -8.38
N ASN A 74 -2.06 4.95 -8.16
CA ASN A 74 -1.21 5.98 -7.58
C ASN A 74 -0.65 6.98 -8.62
N SER A 75 -1.44 7.35 -9.64
CA SER A 75 -0.99 8.24 -10.72
C SER A 75 -0.65 9.67 -10.29
N ILE A 76 -0.81 10.05 -9.03
CA ILE A 76 -0.68 11.44 -8.55
C ILE A 76 0.65 11.75 -7.84
N LEU A 77 1.51 10.76 -7.52
CA LEU A 77 2.78 11.03 -6.82
C LEU A 77 4.02 10.73 -7.67
N GLY A 78 4.28 11.57 -8.67
CA GLY A 78 5.62 12.05 -9.03
C GLY A 78 6.80 11.06 -9.05
N GLY A 79 6.60 9.81 -9.49
CA GLY A 79 7.65 8.90 -9.91
C GLY A 79 8.61 8.34 -8.85
N THR A 80 8.39 8.53 -7.54
CA THR A 80 9.39 8.05 -6.55
C THR A 80 9.04 6.72 -5.89
N VAL A 81 7.76 6.37 -5.69
CA VAL A 81 7.37 4.98 -5.36
C VAL A 81 5.95 4.64 -5.83
N PRO A 82 5.74 3.63 -6.71
CA PRO A 82 4.44 3.29 -7.26
C PRO A 82 3.68 2.36 -6.29
N TYR A 83 3.37 2.83 -5.08
CA TYR A 83 2.53 2.04 -4.19
C TYR A 83 1.06 2.29 -4.51
N SER A 84 0.34 1.31 -5.03
CA SER A 84 -1.12 1.40 -5.10
C SER A 84 -1.69 1.53 -3.69
N HIS A 85 -2.69 2.37 -3.52
CA HIS A 85 -3.40 2.48 -2.24
C HIS A 85 -4.47 1.41 -2.15
N TRP A 86 -4.74 0.91 -0.94
CA TRP A 86 -5.66 -0.20 -0.74
C TRP A 86 -6.68 0.09 0.36
N GLY A 87 -7.90 -0.38 0.13
CA GLY A 87 -8.96 -0.40 1.12
C GLY A 87 -9.83 -1.64 0.99
N ILE A 88 -10.68 -1.88 1.99
CA ILE A 88 -11.70 -2.92 1.99
C ILE A 88 -13.07 -2.25 1.99
N PHE A 89 -13.95 -2.68 1.09
CA PHE A 89 -15.35 -2.28 1.12
C PHE A 89 -16.10 -3.06 2.20
N LEU A 90 -16.71 -2.36 3.16
CA LEU A 90 -17.40 -3.00 4.29
C LEU A 90 -18.90 -3.14 4.05
N GLY A 91 -19.50 -2.29 3.22
CA GLY A 91 -20.93 -2.30 2.93
C GLY A 91 -21.49 -0.90 2.78
N VAL A 92 -22.81 -0.81 2.79
CA VAL A 92 -23.53 0.46 2.63
C VAL A 92 -24.10 0.90 3.98
N ILE A 93 -23.94 2.17 4.34
CA ILE A 93 -24.56 2.76 5.55
C ILE A 93 -25.22 4.08 5.13
N GLU A 94 -26.51 4.22 5.40
CA GLU A 94 -27.29 5.42 5.03
C GLU A 94 -27.07 5.82 3.54
N GLY A 95 -27.00 4.83 2.64
CA GLY A 95 -26.76 5.02 1.19
C GLY A 95 -25.30 5.29 0.78
N LYS A 96 -24.36 5.38 1.72
CA LYS A 96 -22.93 5.64 1.47
C LYS A 96 -22.13 4.35 1.41
N HIS A 97 -21.14 4.29 0.52
CA HIS A 97 -20.34 3.09 0.32
C HIS A 97 -19.12 3.13 1.23
N ILE A 98 -19.19 2.44 2.36
CA ILE A 98 -18.19 2.56 3.40
C ILE A 98 -17.00 1.67 3.10
N ILE A 99 -15.82 2.28 3.13
CA ILE A 99 -14.52 1.62 3.00
C ILE A 99 -13.70 1.83 4.26
N ILE A 100 -12.86 0.85 4.59
CA ILE A 100 -11.79 1.01 5.58
C ILE A 100 -10.43 0.96 4.88
N HIS A 101 -9.56 1.88 5.22
CA HIS A 101 -8.21 1.92 4.67
C HIS A 101 -7.24 2.57 5.65
N VAL A 102 -5.96 2.27 5.51
CA VAL A 102 -4.91 3.03 6.21
C VAL A 102 -4.78 4.39 5.52
N ALA A 103 -4.50 5.47 6.25
CA ALA A 103 -4.20 6.78 5.68
C ALA A 103 -3.05 7.45 6.45
N ARG A 104 -2.33 8.34 5.77
CA ARG A 104 -1.28 9.16 6.41
C ARG A 104 -1.87 10.52 6.74
N GLU A 105 -2.06 10.79 8.02
CA GLU A 105 -2.39 12.13 8.50
C GLU A 105 -1.11 12.96 8.58
N SER A 106 -1.18 14.20 8.13
CA SER A 106 -0.15 15.18 8.43
C SER A 106 -0.73 16.21 9.38
N ASN A 107 -0.27 16.17 10.64
CA ASN A 107 -0.65 17.13 11.66
C ASN A 107 0.57 18.00 11.98
N TYR A 108 0.35 19.28 12.19
CA TYR A 108 1.37 20.17 12.74
C TYR A 108 1.25 20.11 14.26
N ILE A 109 2.27 19.57 14.93
CA ILE A 109 2.35 19.66 16.38
C ILE A 109 3.00 21.00 16.68
N LYS A 110 2.21 21.92 17.27
CA LYS A 110 2.71 23.14 17.88
C LYS A 110 3.28 22.80 19.25
N TYR A 111 4.54 23.14 19.48
CA TYR A 111 5.14 23.11 20.80
C TYR A 111 4.91 24.45 21.50
N ASP A 112 4.92 24.47 22.84
CA ASP A 112 4.65 25.66 23.66
C ASP A 112 5.61 26.83 23.37
N ASN A 113 6.77 26.53 22.79
CA ASN A 113 7.81 27.45 22.35
C ASN A 113 7.58 28.02 20.94
N GLY A 114 6.43 27.74 20.30
CA GLY A 114 6.06 28.29 18.99
C GLY A 114 6.62 27.51 17.80
N ASP A 115 7.43 26.48 18.03
CA ASP A 115 7.92 25.59 16.98
C ASP A 115 6.79 24.69 16.46
N GLU A 116 6.70 24.58 15.12
CA GLU A 116 5.78 23.67 14.45
C GLU A 116 6.58 22.51 13.85
N LYS A 117 6.38 21.29 14.37
CA LYS A 117 6.92 20.08 13.74
C LYS A 117 5.82 19.37 12.98
N LYS A 118 6.05 19.15 11.69
CA LYS A 118 5.21 18.28 10.88
C LYS A 118 5.32 16.85 11.41
N SER A 119 4.28 16.38 12.08
CA SER A 119 4.14 15.01 12.53
C SER A 119 3.25 14.27 11.54
N SER A 120 3.82 13.31 10.81
CA SER A 120 3.01 12.35 10.07
C SER A 120 2.61 11.21 11.00
N ARG A 121 1.31 11.05 11.26
CA ARG A 121 0.79 9.85 11.92
C ARG A 121 0.08 9.00 10.88
N ILE A 122 0.10 7.70 11.09
CA ILE A 122 -0.63 6.77 10.25
C ILE A 122 -1.80 6.30 11.07
N SER A 123 -3.00 6.40 10.50
CA SER A 123 -4.24 6.05 11.16
C SER A 123 -5.09 5.22 10.23
N ILE A 124 -6.04 4.50 10.81
CA ILE A 124 -7.02 3.71 10.07
C ILE A 124 -8.26 4.58 9.92
N HIS A 125 -8.68 4.74 8.68
CA HIS A 125 -9.80 5.59 8.31
C HIS A 125 -10.94 4.71 7.85
N LEU A 126 -12.11 4.97 8.41
CA LEU A 126 -13.38 4.58 7.82
C LEU A 126 -13.85 5.78 7.00
N THR A 127 -14.11 5.62 5.70
CA THR A 127 -14.54 6.70 4.80
C THR A 127 -15.62 6.23 3.82
N ASP A 128 -16.39 7.16 3.26
CA ASP A 128 -17.24 6.89 2.10
C ASP A 128 -16.38 6.87 0.83
N LEU A 129 -16.60 5.90 -0.06
CA LEU A 129 -15.79 5.68 -1.26
C LEU A 129 -15.63 6.94 -2.11
N GLU A 130 -16.65 7.77 -2.22
CA GLU A 130 -16.60 9.02 -3.01
C GLU A 130 -15.92 10.19 -2.28
N ASN A 131 -15.91 10.17 -0.96
CA ASN A 131 -15.37 11.24 -0.11
C ASN A 131 -14.03 10.89 0.54
N SER A 132 -13.61 9.64 0.43
CA SER A 132 -12.23 9.22 0.64
C SER A 132 -11.36 10.06 -0.29
N GLY A 133 -10.25 10.65 0.17
CA GLY A 133 -9.48 11.66 -0.57
C GLY A 133 -8.80 11.17 -1.87
N PHE A 134 -9.35 10.14 -2.52
CA PHE A 134 -9.00 9.55 -3.79
C PHE A 134 -9.81 10.15 -4.96
N ILE A 135 -10.44 11.31 -4.77
CA ILE A 135 -11.14 12.03 -5.85
C ILE A 135 -10.17 12.26 -7.02
N GLY A 136 -10.54 11.77 -8.21
CA GLY A 136 -9.71 11.83 -9.41
C GLY A 136 -8.73 10.65 -9.61
N MET A 137 -8.64 9.71 -8.66
CA MET A 137 -7.87 8.48 -8.82
C MET A 137 -8.73 7.37 -9.41
N LYS A 138 -8.18 6.62 -10.36
CA LYS A 138 -8.84 5.40 -10.86
C LYS A 138 -8.74 4.30 -9.80
N ALA A 139 -9.75 3.47 -9.70
CA ALA A 139 -9.78 2.32 -8.81
C ALA A 139 -10.19 1.05 -9.56
N LYS A 140 -9.92 -0.11 -8.96
CA LYS A 140 -10.41 -1.41 -9.41
C LYS A 140 -10.66 -2.32 -8.21
N ILE A 141 -11.58 -3.27 -8.36
CA ILE A 141 -11.70 -4.39 -7.41
C ILE A 141 -10.56 -5.36 -7.73
N ASN A 142 -9.82 -5.81 -6.72
CA ASN A 142 -8.69 -6.71 -6.93
C ASN A 142 -8.52 -7.68 -5.74
N ASN A 143 -9.26 -8.79 -5.77
CA ASN A 143 -9.15 -9.87 -4.79
C ASN A 143 -8.09 -10.89 -5.22
N PHE A 144 -6.83 -10.44 -5.37
CA PHE A 144 -5.80 -11.21 -6.08
C PHE A 144 -5.38 -12.52 -5.38
N LEU A 145 -5.53 -12.63 -4.06
CA LEU A 145 -5.17 -13.85 -3.33
C LEU A 145 -6.30 -14.88 -3.26
N ASP A 146 -7.51 -14.58 -3.74
CA ASP A 146 -8.64 -15.54 -3.73
C ASP A 146 -8.37 -16.81 -4.55
N GLN A 147 -7.38 -16.78 -5.46
CA GLN A 147 -6.92 -17.96 -6.17
C GLN A 147 -6.19 -18.95 -5.24
N ALA A 148 -5.48 -18.44 -4.24
CA ALA A 148 -4.63 -19.22 -3.34
C ALA A 148 -5.25 -19.41 -1.94
N LEU A 149 -5.90 -18.38 -1.40
CA LEU A 149 -6.38 -18.32 -0.03
C LEU A 149 -7.91 -18.20 0.02
N LEU A 150 -8.51 -18.83 1.03
CA LEU A 150 -9.91 -18.58 1.38
C LEU A 150 -9.97 -17.26 2.18
N PRO A 151 -10.79 -16.28 1.79
CA PRO A 151 -10.96 -15.06 2.59
C PRO A 151 -11.79 -15.33 3.85
N ASN A 152 -11.67 -14.45 4.83
CA ASN A 152 -12.56 -14.33 5.98
C ASN A 152 -13.99 -14.01 5.49
N SER A 153 -14.99 -14.40 6.29
CA SER A 153 -16.37 -13.97 6.04
C SER A 153 -16.52 -12.47 6.27
N VAL A 154 -17.56 -11.87 5.69
CA VAL A 154 -17.82 -10.43 5.81
C VAL A 154 -17.97 -10.01 7.27
N ASN A 155 -18.65 -10.83 8.09
CA ASN A 155 -18.77 -10.59 9.53
C ASN A 155 -17.42 -10.49 10.23
N VAL A 156 -16.50 -11.43 9.96
CA VAL A 156 -15.15 -11.41 10.53
C VAL A 156 -14.38 -10.19 10.04
N ILE A 157 -14.47 -9.85 8.75
CA ILE A 157 -13.83 -8.67 8.18
C ILE A 157 -14.30 -7.39 8.86
N ARG A 158 -15.62 -7.22 9.04
CA ARG A 158 -16.22 -6.04 9.71
C ARG A 158 -15.82 -5.96 11.18
N ASN A 159 -15.85 -7.06 11.91
CA ASN A 159 -15.41 -7.10 13.31
C ASN A 159 -13.94 -6.71 13.44
N ASN A 160 -13.06 -7.33 12.64
CA ASN A 160 -11.63 -7.02 12.63
C ASN A 160 -11.36 -5.56 12.21
N ALA A 161 -12.18 -5.00 11.31
CA ALA A 161 -12.10 -3.62 10.88
C ALA A 161 -12.44 -2.65 12.02
N ILE A 162 -13.49 -2.93 12.80
CA ILE A 162 -13.87 -2.14 13.99
C ILE A 162 -12.77 -2.22 15.05
N GLU A 163 -12.29 -3.43 15.38
CA GLU A 163 -11.17 -3.60 16.30
C GLU A 163 -9.88 -2.90 15.83
N ALA A 164 -9.71 -2.73 14.52
CA ALA A 164 -8.59 -2.00 13.98
C ALA A 164 -8.73 -0.47 14.16
N LEU A 165 -9.95 0.08 14.20
CA LEU A 165 -10.19 1.50 14.48
C LEU A 165 -9.83 1.87 15.93
N ASP A 166 -10.06 0.96 16.88
CA ASP A 166 -9.75 1.17 18.30
C ASP A 166 -8.25 1.05 18.61
N ARG A 167 -7.48 0.44 17.70
CA ARG A 167 -6.02 0.36 17.82
C ARG A 167 -5.44 1.69 17.36
N ASP A 168 -4.89 2.45 18.32
CA ASP A 168 -4.09 3.66 18.10
C ASP A 168 -2.76 3.24 17.43
N ALA A 169 -2.85 2.87 16.16
CA ALA A 169 -1.82 2.09 15.50
C ALA A 169 -0.64 3.01 15.20
N ARG A 170 0.47 2.82 15.93
CA ARG A 170 1.82 3.21 15.50
C ARG A 170 2.23 2.36 14.29
N TYR A 171 1.45 2.44 13.22
CA TYR A 171 1.67 1.74 11.97
C TYR A 171 2.82 2.46 11.26
N ASP A 172 3.81 1.71 10.75
CA ASP A 172 4.88 2.25 9.91
C ASP A 172 4.56 1.91 8.45
N LEU A 173 4.26 2.91 7.61
CA LEU A 173 3.91 2.72 6.20
C LEU A 173 5.04 2.11 5.37
N VAL A 174 6.29 2.20 5.84
CA VAL A 174 7.45 1.66 5.12
C VAL A 174 7.55 0.14 5.31
N GLN A 175 7.08 -0.39 6.44
CA GLN A 175 7.09 -1.83 6.76
C GLN A 175 5.69 -2.48 6.65
N ASN A 176 4.63 -1.70 6.85
CA ASN A 176 3.24 -2.12 6.77
C ASN A 176 2.53 -1.28 5.70
N ASN A 177 2.44 -1.81 4.48
CA ASN A 177 1.73 -1.18 3.37
C ASN A 177 0.20 -1.19 3.63
N CYS A 178 -0.58 -0.31 2.99
CA CYS A 178 -2.04 -0.42 2.92
C CYS A 178 -2.48 -1.82 2.43
N GLU A 179 -1.69 -2.46 1.56
CA GLU A 179 -1.93 -3.83 1.10
C GLU A 179 -1.80 -4.87 2.23
N HIS A 180 -0.86 -4.70 3.17
CA HIS A 180 -0.75 -5.59 4.35
C HIS A 180 -1.99 -5.52 5.22
N PHE A 181 -2.51 -4.31 5.44
CA PHE A 181 -3.75 -4.12 6.20
C PHE A 181 -4.95 -4.75 5.49
N ALA A 182 -5.12 -4.49 4.20
CA ALA A 182 -6.22 -5.05 3.42
C ALA A 182 -6.17 -6.59 3.38
N THR A 183 -4.97 -7.18 3.22
CA THR A 183 -4.80 -8.64 3.24
C THR A 183 -4.97 -9.24 4.64
N GLU A 184 -4.56 -8.55 5.70
CA GLU A 184 -4.82 -8.99 7.09
C GLU A 184 -6.32 -9.06 7.36
N LEU A 185 -7.09 -8.05 6.96
CA LEU A 185 -8.54 -8.07 7.11
C LEU A 185 -9.19 -9.18 6.27
N ARG A 186 -8.89 -9.22 4.96
CA ARG A 186 -9.55 -10.16 4.05
C ARG A 186 -9.11 -11.61 4.24
N TYR A 187 -7.85 -11.89 4.57
CA TYR A 187 -7.30 -13.26 4.57
C TYR A 187 -6.72 -13.70 5.92
N GLY A 188 -6.67 -12.82 6.93
CA GLY A 188 -6.04 -13.11 8.22
C GLY A 188 -4.51 -13.14 8.18
N VAL A 189 -3.89 -12.76 7.06
CA VAL A 189 -2.43 -12.77 6.89
C VAL A 189 -1.94 -11.50 6.20
N LYS A 190 -0.79 -10.98 6.62
CA LYS A 190 -0.16 -9.77 6.05
C LYS A 190 0.69 -10.16 4.84
N ILE A 191 0.20 -9.91 3.63
CA ILE A 191 0.92 -10.18 2.38
C ILE A 191 0.89 -8.92 1.49
N SER A 192 2.04 -8.53 0.93
CA SER A 192 2.11 -7.42 -0.04
C SER A 192 2.96 -7.81 -1.24
N MET A 193 2.31 -7.96 -2.40
CA MET A 193 3.00 -8.22 -3.66
C MET A 193 3.90 -7.06 -4.06
N GLN A 194 3.56 -5.84 -3.63
CA GLN A 194 4.37 -4.64 -3.88
C GLN A 194 5.71 -4.68 -3.15
N VAL A 195 5.70 -5.15 -1.89
CA VAL A 195 6.92 -5.30 -1.09
C VAL A 195 7.82 -6.39 -1.67
N GLU A 196 7.24 -7.56 -1.99
CA GLU A 196 7.98 -8.67 -2.62
C GLU A 196 8.60 -8.27 -3.96
N SER A 197 7.83 -7.61 -4.82
CA SER A 197 8.31 -7.15 -6.13
C SER A 197 9.48 -6.17 -5.99
N ARG A 198 9.43 -5.28 -4.98
CA ARG A 198 10.51 -4.33 -4.70
C ARG A 198 11.78 -5.03 -4.24
N TYR A 199 11.67 -6.03 -3.36
CA TYR A 199 12.83 -6.83 -2.93
C TYR A 199 13.49 -7.54 -4.12
N ILE A 200 12.69 -8.21 -4.96
CA ILE A 200 13.19 -8.89 -6.15
C ILE A 200 13.91 -7.92 -7.10
N PHE A 201 13.32 -6.75 -7.36
CA PHE A 201 13.91 -5.73 -8.22
C PHE A 201 15.25 -5.21 -7.67
N LEU A 202 15.31 -4.85 -6.39
CA LEU A 202 16.54 -4.35 -5.75
C LEU A 202 17.65 -5.41 -5.71
N ASN A 203 17.29 -6.66 -5.40
CA ASN A 203 18.23 -7.79 -5.46
C ASN A 203 18.78 -7.98 -6.88
N SER A 204 17.92 -7.87 -7.91
CA SER A 204 18.33 -7.96 -9.31
C SER A 204 19.33 -6.88 -9.69
N ILE A 205 19.07 -5.61 -9.34
CA ILE A 205 20.00 -4.49 -9.57
C ILE A 205 21.34 -4.74 -8.87
N SER A 206 21.33 -5.21 -7.62
CA SER A 206 22.55 -5.50 -6.88
C SER A 206 23.40 -6.55 -7.58
N ILE A 207 22.77 -7.60 -8.11
CA ILE A 207 23.46 -8.65 -8.88
C ILE A 207 24.09 -8.06 -10.15
N PHE A 208 23.34 -7.29 -10.94
CA PHE A 208 23.87 -6.64 -12.14
C PHE A 208 25.03 -5.68 -11.83
N PHE A 209 24.94 -4.91 -10.75
CA PHE A 209 26.01 -4.02 -10.31
C PHE A 209 27.27 -4.81 -9.93
N CYS A 210 27.14 -5.90 -9.16
CA CYS A 210 28.28 -6.75 -8.80
C CYS A 210 28.94 -7.39 -10.03
N ILE A 211 28.16 -7.86 -11.00
CA ILE A 211 28.67 -8.41 -12.27
C ILE A 211 29.41 -7.33 -13.05
N GLY A 212 28.80 -6.16 -13.22
CA GLY A 212 29.40 -5.03 -13.93
C GLY A 212 30.71 -4.57 -13.29
N LEU A 213 30.75 -4.46 -11.95
CA LEU A 213 31.96 -4.12 -11.20
C LEU A 213 33.05 -5.17 -11.41
N THR A 214 32.71 -6.46 -11.38
CA THR A 214 33.65 -7.56 -11.61
C THR A 214 34.24 -7.51 -13.01
N LEU A 215 33.41 -7.30 -14.04
CA LEU A 215 33.85 -7.15 -15.42
C LEU A 215 34.74 -5.91 -15.60
N TRP A 216 34.39 -4.79 -14.97
CA TRP A 216 35.17 -3.56 -15.00
C TRP A 216 36.56 -3.73 -14.36
N VAL A 217 36.64 -4.35 -13.18
CA VAL A 217 37.91 -4.66 -12.50
C VAL A 217 38.77 -5.59 -13.36
N ASN A 218 38.18 -6.62 -13.97
CA ASN A 218 38.90 -7.53 -14.85
C ASN A 218 39.44 -6.83 -16.10
N LYS A 219 38.66 -5.92 -16.69
CA LYS A 219 39.11 -5.08 -17.81
C LYS A 219 40.31 -4.22 -17.42
N LEU A 220 40.25 -3.52 -16.29
CA LEU A 220 41.36 -2.69 -15.79
C LEU A 220 42.63 -3.52 -15.54
N LYS A 221 42.48 -4.72 -14.97
CA LYS A 221 43.59 -5.64 -14.76
C LYS A 221 44.21 -6.10 -16.08
N SER A 222 43.38 -6.44 -17.07
CA SER A 222 43.83 -6.81 -18.42
C SER A 222 44.58 -5.67 -19.11
N GLU A 223 44.04 -4.46 -19.07
CA GLU A 223 44.69 -3.26 -19.65
C GLU A 223 46.02 -2.93 -18.97
N ARG A 224 46.14 -3.18 -17.66
CA ARG A 224 47.41 -3.04 -16.95
C ARG A 224 48.44 -4.07 -17.42
N ILE A 225 48.06 -5.35 -17.50
CA ILE A 225 48.94 -6.43 -17.96
C ILE A 225 49.44 -6.15 -19.39
N MET A 226 48.55 -5.73 -20.29
CA MET A 226 48.93 -5.40 -21.67
C MET A 226 49.93 -4.24 -21.74
N ARG A 227 49.76 -3.20 -20.91
CA ARG A 227 50.72 -2.07 -20.82
C ARG A 227 52.09 -2.51 -20.31
N GLU A 228 52.13 -3.36 -19.27
CA GLU A 228 53.38 -3.93 -18.74
C GLU A 228 54.12 -4.78 -19.78
N ILE A 229 53.40 -5.60 -20.55
CA ILE A 229 53.97 -6.39 -21.65
C ILE A 229 54.55 -5.46 -22.74
N GLN A 230 53.79 -4.45 -23.18
CA GLN A 230 54.25 -3.51 -24.21
C GLN A 230 55.51 -2.73 -23.78
N THR A 231 55.60 -2.35 -22.50
CA THR A 231 56.78 -1.65 -21.98
C THR A 231 58.01 -2.56 -21.92
N LYS A 232 57.84 -3.83 -21.54
CA LYS A 232 58.93 -4.81 -21.56
C LYS A 232 59.45 -5.07 -22.98
N VAL A 233 58.56 -5.24 -23.96
CA VAL A 233 58.93 -5.45 -25.37
C VAL A 233 59.67 -4.24 -25.94
N LYS A 234 59.31 -3.01 -25.56
CA LYS A 234 59.96 -1.79 -26.05
C LYS A 234 61.37 -1.56 -25.48
N ASN A 235 61.69 -2.18 -24.34
CA ASN A 235 62.97 -2.03 -23.64
C ASN A 235 63.95 -3.19 -23.90
N GLN A 236 63.60 -4.13 -24.78
CA GLN A 236 64.49 -5.18 -25.31
C GLN A 236 64.97 -4.78 -26.70
#